data_AF-A0A2W6B6W9-F1
#
_entry.id   AF-A0A2W6B6W9-F1
#
_cell.length_a   1.000
_cell.length_b   1.000
_cell.length_c   1.000
_cell.angle_alpha   90.00
_cell.angle_beta   90.00
_cell.angle_gamma   90.00
#
_symmetry.space_group_name_H-M   'P 1'
#
loop_
_entity.id
_entity.type
_entity.pdbx_description
1 polymer ?
#
loop_
_entity_poly.entity_id
_entity_poly.type
_entity_poly.pdbx_seq_one_letter_code
_entity_poly.pdbx_strand_id
1 'polypeptide(L)'
;MKQGLDAYQVLLTKAADGIREVGRFSDTEQWQFDWEHTYTRDEWLEQMPTLGALTKLPPNRLAEVQEGVGAAIDAMGGSFTLPYATVVVTAVRTDGA
;
A
#
# COMPACT_ATOMS: atom_id res chain seq x y z
N MET A 1 -3.84 -12.71 -0.05
CA MET A 1 -2.80 -11.79 0.47
C MET A 1 -1.37 -12.20 0.11
N LYS A 2 -0.96 -13.47 0.25
CA LYS A 2 0.44 -13.92 0.08
C LYS A 2 1.12 -13.46 -1.23
N GLN A 3 0.42 -13.55 -2.37
CA GLN A 3 0.98 -13.17 -3.67
C GLN A 3 1.40 -11.69 -3.80
N GLY A 4 0.68 -10.77 -3.15
CA GLY A 4 1.04 -9.35 -3.19
C GLY A 4 2.30 -9.07 -2.36
N LEU A 5 2.39 -9.68 -1.17
CA LEU A 5 3.54 -9.55 -0.29
C LEU A 5 4.81 -10.14 -0.93
N ASP A 6 4.69 -11.29 -1.60
CA ASP A 6 5.82 -11.94 -2.28
C ASP A 6 6.44 -11.01 -3.35
N ALA A 7 5.62 -10.24 -4.08
CA ALA A 7 6.10 -9.27 -5.05
C ALA A 7 6.81 -8.06 -4.41
N TYR A 8 6.35 -7.62 -3.23
CA TYR A 8 6.97 -6.53 -2.48
C TYR A 8 8.24 -6.96 -1.73
N GLN A 9 8.42 -8.25 -1.44
CA GLN A 9 9.58 -8.74 -0.69
C GLN A 9 10.91 -8.39 -1.36
N VAL A 10 10.96 -8.38 -2.69
CA VAL A 10 12.16 -7.96 -3.44
C VAL A 10 12.53 -6.51 -3.14
N LEU A 11 11.53 -5.62 -3.06
CA LEU A 11 11.74 -4.20 -2.73
C LEU A 11 12.18 -4.03 -1.27
N LEU A 12 11.58 -4.78 -0.36
CA LEU A 12 11.90 -4.76 1.07
C LEU A 12 13.34 -5.25 1.33
N THR A 13 13.74 -6.35 0.69
CA THR A 13 15.12 -6.85 0.75
C THR A 13 16.11 -5.81 0.22
N LYS A 14 15.82 -5.18 -0.92
CA LYS A 14 16.68 -4.11 -1.45
C LYS A 14 16.83 -2.93 -0.48
N ALA A 15 15.76 -2.54 0.21
CA ALA A 15 15.81 -1.49 1.22
C ALA A 15 16.67 -1.90 2.43
N ALA A 16 16.49 -3.14 2.91
CA ALA A 16 17.28 -3.69 4.02
C ALA A 16 18.78 -3.77 3.68
N ASP A 17 19.11 -4.24 2.47
CA ASP A 17 20.49 -4.31 1.98
C ASP A 17 21.11 -2.92 1.88
N GLY A 18 20.37 -1.95 1.32
CA GLY A 18 20.82 -0.57 1.25
C GLY A 18 21.11 0.04 2.63
N ILE A 19 20.28 -0.24 3.65
CA ILE A 19 20.52 0.22 5.03
C ILE A 19 21.80 -0.41 5.60
N ARG A 20 22.00 -1.72 5.38
CA ARG A 20 23.18 -2.46 5.87
C ARG A 20 24.47 -1.94 5.23
N GLU A 21 24.46 -1.68 3.94
CA GLU A 21 25.62 -1.19 3.17
C GLU A 21 26.16 0.15 3.67
N VAL A 22 25.34 1.01 4.28
CA VAL A 22 25.80 2.27 4.87
C VAL A 22 26.78 2.04 6.02
N GLY A 23 26.69 0.90 6.73
CA GLY A 23 27.57 0.56 7.85
C GLY A 23 27.42 1.46 9.09
N ARG A 24 26.34 2.24 9.18
CA ARG A 24 26.03 3.16 10.30
C ARG A 24 24.74 2.79 11.05
N PHE A 25 24.21 1.62 10.77
CA PHE A 25 22.99 1.09 11.39
C PHE A 25 23.26 -0.34 11.86
N SER A 26 22.48 -0.79 12.84
CA SER A 26 22.44 -2.18 13.27
C SER A 26 21.95 -3.09 12.15
N ASP A 27 21.93 -4.39 12.42
CA ASP A 27 21.17 -5.32 11.59
C ASP A 27 19.72 -4.86 11.46
N THR A 28 19.19 -5.02 10.25
CA THR A 28 17.83 -4.64 9.90
C THR A 28 16.84 -5.68 10.38
N GLU A 29 15.76 -5.23 10.99
CA GLU A 29 14.61 -6.05 11.31
C GLU A 29 13.48 -5.79 10.31
N GLN A 30 12.67 -6.82 10.06
CA GLN A 30 11.44 -6.71 9.27
C GLN A 30 10.25 -7.12 10.12
N TRP A 31 9.26 -6.24 10.23
CA TRP A 31 8.01 -6.50 10.95
C TRP A 31 6.83 -6.45 9.98
N GLN A 32 5.82 -7.28 10.19
CA GLN A 32 4.59 -7.30 9.39
C GLN A 32 3.37 -7.19 10.30
N PHE A 33 2.42 -6.35 9.89
CA PHE A 33 1.14 -6.16 10.55
C PHE A 33 0.03 -6.36 9.51
N ASP A 34 -0.70 -7.47 9.64
CA ASP A 34 -1.89 -7.73 8.83
C ASP A 34 -3.12 -7.08 9.47
N TRP A 35 -3.95 -6.45 8.65
CA TRP A 35 -5.16 -5.78 9.09
C TRP A 35 -6.19 -5.72 7.97
N GLU A 36 -7.43 -5.35 8.28
CA GLU A 36 -8.49 -5.21 7.30
C GLU A 36 -9.20 -3.86 7.48
N HIS A 37 -9.71 -3.32 6.38
CA HIS A 37 -10.54 -2.12 6.40
C HIS A 37 -11.79 -2.32 5.57
N THR A 38 -12.93 -1.94 6.11
CA THR A 38 -14.18 -1.92 5.35
C THR A 38 -14.41 -0.52 4.82
N TYR A 39 -14.42 -0.38 3.50
CA TYR A 39 -14.76 0.86 2.81
C TYR A 39 -16.23 0.85 2.43
N THR A 40 -16.91 1.96 2.69
CA THR A 40 -18.12 2.32 1.95
C THR A 40 -17.77 2.73 0.52
N ARG A 41 -18.79 2.76 -0.35
CA ARG A 41 -18.66 3.31 -1.71
C ARG A 41 -18.03 4.69 -1.71
N ASP A 42 -18.56 5.61 -0.90
CA ASP A 42 -18.13 7.01 -0.94
C ASP A 42 -16.69 7.18 -0.47
N GLU A 43 -16.28 6.48 0.60
CA GLU A 43 -14.88 6.49 1.07
C GLU A 43 -13.91 5.95 0.02
N TRP A 44 -14.29 4.87 -0.69
CA TRP A 44 -13.44 4.32 -1.74
C TRP A 44 -13.33 5.29 -2.93
N LEU A 45 -14.46 5.84 -3.39
CA LEU A 45 -14.48 6.78 -4.51
C LEU A 45 -13.70 8.06 -4.20
N GLU A 46 -13.75 8.56 -2.97
CA GLU A 46 -12.96 9.70 -2.50
C GLU A 46 -11.45 9.41 -2.53
N GLN A 47 -11.03 8.19 -2.21
CA GLN A 47 -9.61 7.79 -2.22
C GLN A 47 -9.05 7.64 -3.63
N MET A 48 -9.83 7.13 -4.59
CA MET A 48 -9.36 6.77 -5.94
C MET A 48 -8.49 7.81 -6.65
N PRO A 49 -8.78 9.13 -6.63
CA PRO A 49 -7.96 10.15 -7.27
C PRO A 49 -6.51 10.22 -6.75
N THR A 50 -6.26 9.70 -5.55
CA THR A 50 -4.91 9.67 -4.94
C THR A 50 -4.09 8.46 -5.38
N LEU A 51 -4.72 7.46 -6.00
CA LEU A 51 -4.04 6.27 -6.50
C LEU A 51 -3.16 6.66 -7.69
N GLY A 52 -1.88 6.29 -7.65
CA GLY A 52 -0.88 6.78 -8.61
C GLY A 52 -1.22 6.55 -10.09
N ALA A 53 -1.98 5.49 -10.41
CA ALA A 53 -2.46 5.24 -11.77
C ALA A 53 -3.57 6.21 -12.23
N LEU A 54 -4.32 6.76 -11.28
CA LEU A 54 -5.50 7.59 -11.52
C LEU A 54 -5.19 9.09 -11.40
N THR A 55 -4.14 9.49 -10.66
CA THR A 55 -3.71 10.90 -10.50
C THR A 55 -3.42 11.63 -11.81
N LYS A 56 -3.10 10.89 -12.89
CA LYS A 56 -2.78 11.45 -14.21
C LYS A 56 -3.96 11.47 -15.19
N LEU A 57 -5.11 10.92 -14.80
CA LEU A 57 -6.27 10.89 -15.68
C LEU A 57 -6.91 12.28 -15.79
N PRO A 58 -7.35 12.68 -16.99
CA PRO A 58 -8.24 13.84 -17.14
C PRO A 58 -9.52 13.66 -16.30
N PRO A 59 -10.11 14.75 -15.76
CA PRO A 59 -11.25 14.66 -14.84
C PRO A 59 -12.44 13.87 -15.38
N ASN A 60 -12.75 13.99 -16.68
CA ASN A 60 -13.84 13.24 -17.30
C ASN A 60 -13.59 11.73 -17.32
N ARG A 61 -12.35 11.30 -17.55
CA ARG A 61 -11.97 9.88 -17.53
C ARG A 61 -11.95 9.32 -16.11
N LEU A 62 -11.53 10.14 -15.14
CA LEU A 62 -11.61 9.76 -13.73
C LEU A 62 -13.07 9.56 -13.29
N ALA A 63 -13.98 10.45 -13.71
CA ALA A 63 -15.40 10.33 -13.41
C ALA A 63 -16.02 9.06 -14.02
N GLU A 64 -15.71 8.73 -15.28
CA GLU A 64 -16.16 7.47 -15.92
C GLU A 64 -15.71 6.23 -15.11
N VAL A 65 -14.46 6.24 -14.63
CA VAL A 65 -13.92 5.14 -13.81
C VAL A 65 -14.60 5.08 -12.44
N GLN A 66 -14.78 6.21 -11.77
CA GLN A 66 -15.46 6.29 -10.48
C GLN A 66 -16.93 5.86 -10.57
N GLU A 67 -17.64 6.20 -11.66
CA GLU A 67 -19.01 5.74 -11.90
C GLU A 67 -19.08 4.21 -12.02
N GLY A 68 -18.20 3.62 -12.84
CA GLY A 68 -18.15 2.17 -13.02
C GLY A 68 -17.80 1.42 -11.74
N VAL A 69 -16.80 1.91 -10.99
CA VAL A 69 -16.43 1.32 -9.70
C VAL A 69 -17.53 1.50 -8.66
N GLY A 70 -18.18 2.67 -8.60
CA GLY A 70 -19.28 2.94 -7.70
C GLY A 70 -20.44 1.98 -7.91
N ALA A 71 -20.86 1.78 -9.16
CA ALA A 71 -21.91 0.83 -9.52
C ALA A 71 -21.56 -0.62 -9.13
N ALA A 72 -20.29 -1.01 -9.25
CA ALA A 72 -19.82 -2.32 -8.82
C ALA A 72 -19.92 -2.49 -7.29
N ILE A 73 -19.55 -1.47 -6.52
CA ILE A 73 -19.66 -1.50 -5.05
C ILE A 73 -21.14 -1.52 -4.62
N ASP A 74 -22.00 -0.76 -5.29
CA ASP A 74 -23.46 -0.81 -5.04
C ASP A 74 -24.00 -2.23 -5.25
N ALA A 75 -23.60 -2.91 -6.32
CA ALA A 75 -23.97 -4.30 -6.59
C ALA A 75 -23.45 -5.30 -5.53
N MET A 76 -22.37 -4.95 -4.82
CA MET A 76 -21.82 -5.73 -3.70
C MET A 76 -22.52 -5.45 -2.35
N GLY A 77 -23.48 -4.52 -2.31
CA GLY A 77 -24.17 -4.13 -1.08
C GLY A 77 -23.69 -2.80 -0.47
N GLY A 78 -22.95 -1.99 -1.23
CA GLY A 78 -22.55 -0.64 -0.87
C GLY A 78 -21.25 -0.52 -0.07
N SER A 79 -20.60 -1.65 0.23
CA SER A 79 -19.30 -1.68 0.91
C SER A 79 -18.53 -2.96 0.58
N PHE A 80 -17.23 -2.95 0.88
CA PHE A 80 -16.39 -4.13 0.82
C PHE A 80 -15.24 -4.05 1.83
N THR A 81 -14.72 -5.20 2.22
CA THR A 81 -13.58 -5.29 3.13
C THR A 81 -12.31 -5.60 2.33
N LEU A 82 -11.30 -4.73 2.46
CA LEU A 82 -10.00 -4.94 1.85
C LEU A 82 -8.98 -5.37 2.91
N PRO A 83 -8.31 -6.52 2.72
CA PRO A 83 -7.23 -6.94 3.59
C PRO A 83 -5.90 -6.28 3.17
N TYR A 84 -5.17 -5.77 4.15
CA TYR A 84 -3.91 -5.04 4.01
C TYR A 84 -2.79 -5.69 4.83
N ALA A 85 -1.56 -5.51 4.36
CA ALA A 85 -0.36 -5.81 5.13
C ALA A 85 0.52 -4.56 5.18
N THR A 86 0.88 -4.12 6.37
CA THR A 86 1.88 -3.06 6.59
C THR A 86 3.20 -3.73 6.96
N VAL A 87 4.24 -3.48 6.17
CA VAL A 87 5.58 -4.04 6.42
C VAL A 87 6.56 -2.91 6.74
N VAL A 88 7.35 -3.11 7.78
CA VAL A 88 8.37 -2.18 8.26
C VAL A 88 9.74 -2.81 8.08
N VAL A 89 10.68 -2.07 7.51
CA VAL A 89 12.12 -2.36 7.57
C VAL A 89 12.75 -1.31 8.47
N THR A 90 13.38 -1.73 9.56
CA THR A 90 13.90 -0.82 10.59
C THR A 90 15.30 -1.23 11.04
N ALA A 91 16.09 -0.27 11.50
CA ALA A 91 17.39 -0.49 12.11
C ALA A 91 17.71 0.67 13.07
N VAL A 92 18.53 0.41 14.08
CA VAL A 92 18.99 1.44 15.02
C VAL A 92 20.25 2.07 14.48
N ARG A 93 20.35 3.40 14.48
CA ARG A 93 21.61 4.09 14.14
C ARG A 93 22.68 3.73 15.17
N THR A 94 23.85 3.30 14.72
CA THR A 94 25.00 3.10 15.59
C THR A 94 25.73 4.42 15.75
N ASP A 95 26.07 4.78 16.98
CA ASP A 95 27.03 5.86 17.21
C ASP A 95 28.36 5.35 16.67
N GLY A 96 28.95 6.08 15.71
CA GLY A 96 30.19 5.68 15.08
C GLY A 96 31.29 5.46 16.12
N ALA A 97 32.09 4.42 15.93
CA ALA A 97 33.38 4.31 16.62
C ALA A 97 34.27 5.51 16.29
#